data_AF-A0A3L6JMA6-F1
#
_entry.id   AF-A0A3L6JMA6-F1
#
_cell.length_a   1.000
_cell.length_b   1.000
_cell.length_c   1.000
_cell.angle_alpha   90.00
_cell.angle_beta   90.00
_cell.angle_gamma   90.00
#
_symmetry.space_group_name_H-M   'P 1'
#
loop_
_entity.id
_entity.type
_entity.pdbx_description
1 polymer ?
#
loop_
_entity_poly.entity_id
_entity_poly.type
_entity_poly.pdbx_seq_one_letter_code
_entity_poly.pdbx_strand_id
1 'polypeptide(L)'
;MRYAHGIIFGAIIPGIIFLGAAVIKIAGIGADALTVDALWDTYVVWFLISIIFPISLLLMIRFARRDLFREVLIFMAGGFFFFSPLWLFFATEISGDSWTDLLLKGVTRGLIGPGPGTTIIGIDISNVFLVPFLILSMILGVVFLNPSFVAKHTGPMELPELTALKETALGSEEDSFEAEMPDVTPPTTTVDSVAALRDVLIELGTTDPVINLILNSGIGTITDLVATGPDQLSNISGLDRHAAENLLISVQKRLWFSDI
;
A
#
# COMPACT_ATOMS: atom_id res chain seq x y z
N MET A 1 5.41 -3.08 -8.28
CA MET A 1 5.00 -2.05 -9.27
C MET A 1 3.50 -1.71 -9.27
N ARG A 2 2.58 -2.60 -8.82
CA ARG A 2 1.12 -2.34 -8.76
C ARG A 2 0.74 -1.09 -7.95
N TYR A 3 1.37 -0.89 -6.78
CA TYR A 3 1.12 0.24 -5.88
C TYR A 3 1.38 1.62 -6.51
N ALA A 4 2.45 1.74 -7.31
CA ALA A 4 2.82 2.99 -7.96
C ALA A 4 1.76 3.43 -8.97
N HIS A 5 1.15 2.50 -9.70
CA HIS A 5 0.13 2.82 -10.69
C HIS A 5 -1.14 3.37 -10.02
N GLY A 6 -1.60 2.77 -8.92
CA GLY A 6 -2.76 3.27 -8.17
C GLY A 6 -2.57 4.70 -7.65
N ILE A 7 -1.38 5.00 -7.13
CA ILE A 7 -1.02 6.34 -6.66
C ILE A 7 -0.94 7.33 -7.83
N ILE A 8 -0.30 6.94 -8.94
CA ILE A 8 -0.18 7.78 -10.15
C ILE A 8 -1.56 8.11 -10.72
N PHE A 9 -2.43 7.11 -10.88
CA PHE A 9 -3.81 7.35 -11.33
C PHE A 9 -4.56 8.26 -10.36
N GLY A 10 -4.45 8.01 -9.06
CA GLY A 10 -5.01 8.88 -8.02
C GLY A 10 -4.49 10.31 -8.10
N ALA A 11 -3.21 10.51 -8.44
CA ALA A 11 -2.58 11.82 -8.55
C ALA A 11 -2.96 12.56 -9.86
N ILE A 12 -3.11 11.86 -10.98
CA ILE A 12 -3.38 12.46 -12.29
C ILE A 12 -4.83 12.91 -12.42
N ILE A 13 -5.77 12.12 -11.90
CA ILE A 13 -7.22 12.43 -11.98
C ILE A 13 -7.56 13.84 -11.50
N PRO A 14 -7.19 14.29 -10.28
CA PRO A 14 -7.48 15.64 -9.84
C PRO A 14 -6.79 16.69 -10.72
N GLY A 15 -5.61 16.39 -11.26
CA GLY A 15 -4.94 17.25 -12.23
C GLY A 15 -5.76 17.48 -13.49
N ILE A 16 -6.27 16.41 -14.11
CA ILE A 16 -7.16 16.53 -15.28
C ILE A 16 -8.38 17.37 -14.93
N ILE A 17 -9.04 17.09 -13.79
CA ILE A 17 -10.26 17.77 -13.36
C ILE A 17 -10.03 19.28 -13.19
N PHE A 18 -9.02 19.67 -12.41
CA PHE A 18 -8.75 21.07 -12.13
C PHE A 18 -8.17 21.82 -13.33
N LEU A 19 -7.33 21.18 -14.15
CA LEU A 19 -6.84 21.80 -15.39
C LEU A 19 -7.95 22.01 -16.41
N GLY A 20 -8.88 21.06 -16.56
CA GLY A 20 -10.04 21.25 -17.43
C GLY A 20 -10.89 22.44 -17.00
N ALA A 21 -11.14 22.59 -15.69
CA ALA A 21 -11.83 23.76 -15.14
C ALA A 21 -11.05 25.07 -15.40
N ALA A 22 -9.72 25.05 -15.25
CA ALA A 22 -8.87 26.20 -15.56
C ALA A 22 -8.94 26.60 -17.03
N VAL A 23 -8.90 25.64 -17.96
CA VAL A 23 -9.03 25.90 -19.41
C VAL A 23 -10.36 26.56 -19.74
N ILE A 24 -11.47 26.04 -19.19
CA ILE A 24 -12.81 26.62 -19.41
C ILE A 24 -12.86 28.05 -18.87
N LYS A 25 -12.28 28.29 -17.70
CA LYS A 25 -12.21 29.62 -17.10
C LYS A 25 -11.38 30.60 -17.95
N ILE A 26 -10.21 30.18 -18.43
CA ILE A 26 -9.35 30.99 -19.31
C ILE A 26 -10.09 31.36 -20.59
N ALA A 27 -10.82 30.41 -21.18
CA ALA A 27 -11.62 30.67 -22.39
C ALA A 27 -12.73 31.72 -22.18
N GLY A 28 -13.16 31.94 -20.93
CA GLY A 28 -14.16 32.94 -20.58
C GLY A 28 -13.60 34.36 -20.43
N ILE A 29 -12.28 34.54 -20.42
CA ILE A 29 -11.67 35.87 -20.26
C ILE A 29 -11.91 36.70 -21.53
N GLY A 30 -12.71 37.76 -21.42
CA GLY A 30 -13.04 38.65 -22.52
C GLY A 30 -14.10 38.13 -23.49
N ALA A 31 -14.76 37.03 -23.14
CA ALA A 31 -15.86 36.47 -23.92
C ALA A 31 -17.15 37.33 -23.83
N ASP A 32 -17.95 37.31 -24.89
CA ASP A 32 -19.28 37.92 -24.91
C ASP A 32 -20.30 37.08 -24.12
N ALA A 33 -21.47 37.65 -23.82
CA ALA A 33 -22.47 37.02 -22.96
C ALA A 33 -22.91 35.63 -23.46
N LEU A 34 -23.06 35.44 -24.78
CA LEU A 34 -23.47 34.13 -25.33
C LEU A 34 -22.39 33.07 -25.13
N THR A 35 -21.12 33.46 -25.27
CA THR A 35 -19.99 32.56 -25.07
C THR A 35 -19.81 32.22 -23.59
N VAL A 36 -20.04 33.18 -22.68
CA VAL A 36 -20.01 32.93 -21.23
C VAL A 36 -21.08 31.92 -20.81
N ASP A 37 -22.29 32.03 -21.34
CA ASP A 37 -23.38 31.06 -21.07
C ASP A 37 -23.02 29.67 -21.61
N ALA A 38 -22.48 29.58 -22.84
CA ALA A 38 -22.03 28.31 -23.39
C ALA A 38 -20.87 27.67 -22.60
N LEU A 39 -19.94 28.47 -22.08
CA LEU A 39 -18.86 28.00 -21.21
C LEU A 39 -19.37 27.54 -19.84
N TRP A 40 -20.44 28.14 -19.32
CA TRP A 40 -21.10 27.67 -18.12
C TRP A 40 -21.70 26.26 -18.32
N ASP A 41 -22.41 26.03 -19.42
CA ASP A 41 -22.94 24.70 -19.74
C ASP A 41 -21.81 23.69 -19.95
N THR A 42 -20.72 24.11 -20.60
CA THR A 42 -19.51 23.29 -20.76
C THR A 42 -18.90 22.92 -19.40
N TYR A 43 -18.84 23.87 -18.46
CA TYR A 43 -18.39 23.64 -17.10
C TYR A 43 -19.29 22.65 -16.35
N VAL A 44 -20.61 22.78 -16.47
CA VAL A 44 -21.58 21.85 -15.85
C VAL A 44 -21.36 20.43 -16.36
N VAL A 45 -21.22 20.25 -17.67
CA VAL A 45 -20.93 18.93 -18.28
C VAL A 45 -19.59 18.40 -17.79
N TRP A 46 -18.55 19.24 -17.78
CA TRP A 46 -17.22 18.88 -17.29
C TRP A 46 -17.24 18.44 -15.83
N PHE A 47 -17.96 19.17 -14.97
CA PHE A 47 -18.11 18.85 -13.55
C PHE A 47 -18.76 17.47 -13.35
N LEU A 48 -19.84 17.18 -14.09
CA LEU A 48 -20.50 15.87 -14.01
C LEU A 48 -19.60 14.74 -14.50
N ILE A 49 -18.91 14.92 -15.63
CA ILE A 49 -17.95 13.94 -16.16
C ILE A 49 -16.81 13.70 -15.15
N SER A 50 -16.33 14.76 -14.51
CA SER A 50 -15.25 14.71 -13.50
C SER A 50 -15.61 13.89 -12.26
N ILE A 51 -16.90 13.74 -11.95
CA ILE A 51 -17.40 12.87 -10.87
C ILE A 51 -17.66 11.45 -11.38
N ILE A 52 -18.31 11.32 -12.54
CA ILE A 52 -18.69 10.03 -13.10
C ILE A 52 -17.46 9.20 -13.47
N PHE A 53 -16.43 9.82 -14.05
CA PHE A 53 -15.25 9.11 -14.55
C PHE A 53 -14.45 8.39 -13.44
N PRO A 54 -14.08 9.02 -12.31
CA PRO A 54 -13.40 8.31 -11.24
C PRO A 54 -14.25 7.20 -10.61
N ILE A 55 -15.57 7.43 -10.47
CA ILE A 55 -16.49 6.44 -9.92
C ILE A 55 -16.62 5.24 -10.86
N SER A 56 -16.77 5.48 -12.17
CA SER A 56 -16.90 4.41 -13.16
C SER A 56 -15.62 3.58 -13.27
N LEU A 57 -14.44 4.21 -13.17
CA LEU A 57 -13.16 3.53 -13.11
C LEU A 57 -13.08 2.60 -11.89
N LEU A 58 -13.48 3.08 -10.70
CA LEU A 58 -13.54 2.25 -9.49
C LEU A 58 -14.55 1.10 -9.62
N LEU A 59 -15.73 1.34 -10.21
CA LEU A 59 -16.72 0.30 -10.45
C LEU A 59 -16.20 -0.76 -11.43
N MET A 60 -15.54 -0.36 -12.51
CA MET A 60 -14.94 -1.29 -13.48
C MET A 60 -13.92 -2.20 -12.79
N ILE A 61 -13.06 -1.64 -11.95
CA ILE A 61 -12.07 -2.42 -11.18
C ILE A 61 -12.76 -3.36 -10.19
N ARG A 62 -13.83 -2.91 -9.54
CA ARG A 62 -14.65 -3.76 -8.65
C ARG A 62 -15.24 -4.96 -9.38
N PHE A 63 -15.68 -4.80 -10.63
CA PHE A 63 -16.26 -5.92 -11.39
C PHE A 63 -15.21 -6.81 -12.02
N ALA A 64 -14.10 -6.25 -12.52
CA ALA A 64 -13.06 -6.99 -13.24
C ALA A 64 -12.03 -7.66 -12.31
N ARG A 65 -11.68 -7.05 -11.17
CA ARG A 65 -10.64 -7.52 -10.24
C ARG A 65 -11.03 -7.24 -8.78
N ARG A 66 -11.96 -8.04 -8.27
CA ARG A 66 -12.50 -7.93 -6.88
C ARG A 66 -11.43 -8.10 -5.81
N ASP A 67 -10.44 -8.95 -6.08
CA ASP A 67 -9.27 -9.23 -5.26
C ASP A 67 -8.40 -7.98 -5.05
N LEU A 68 -8.23 -7.17 -6.10
CA LEU A 68 -7.37 -5.98 -6.08
C LEU A 68 -8.12 -4.69 -5.74
N PHE A 69 -9.44 -4.73 -5.76
CA PHE A 69 -10.28 -3.54 -5.62
C PHE A 69 -9.97 -2.73 -4.35
N ARG A 70 -9.80 -3.40 -3.21
CA ARG A 70 -9.53 -2.72 -1.93
C ARG A 70 -8.19 -1.99 -1.94
N GLU A 71 -7.16 -2.66 -2.44
CA GLU A 71 -5.81 -2.11 -2.58
C GLU A 71 -5.83 -0.89 -3.52
N VAL A 72 -6.39 -1.08 -4.71
CA VAL A 72 -6.49 -0.02 -5.71
C VAL A 72 -7.29 1.18 -5.19
N LEU A 73 -8.38 0.94 -4.47
CA LEU A 73 -9.18 2.00 -3.86
C LEU A 73 -8.38 2.81 -2.85
N ILE A 74 -7.60 2.16 -1.97
CA ILE A 74 -6.77 2.85 -0.97
C ILE A 74 -5.71 3.71 -1.65
N PHE A 75 -5.00 3.17 -2.66
CA PHE A 75 -3.96 3.92 -3.36
C PHE A 75 -4.51 5.06 -4.23
N MET A 76 -5.62 4.82 -4.94
CA MET A 76 -6.28 5.86 -5.73
C MET A 76 -6.85 6.96 -4.83
N ALA A 77 -7.53 6.61 -3.73
CA ALA A 77 -8.06 7.60 -2.80
C ALA A 77 -6.92 8.38 -2.13
N GLY A 78 -5.87 7.69 -1.67
CA GLY A 78 -4.70 8.33 -1.08
C GLY A 78 -4.02 9.31 -2.04
N GLY A 79 -3.77 8.89 -3.28
CA GLY A 79 -3.22 9.76 -4.33
C GLY A 79 -4.16 10.93 -4.65
N PHE A 80 -5.46 10.67 -4.80
CA PHE A 80 -6.45 11.71 -5.08
C PHE A 80 -6.47 12.78 -3.98
N PHE A 81 -6.62 12.38 -2.72
CA PHE A 81 -6.71 13.31 -1.60
C PHE A 81 -5.40 14.07 -1.34
N PHE A 82 -4.25 13.41 -1.51
CA PHE A 82 -2.96 14.05 -1.31
C PHE A 82 -2.64 15.09 -2.39
N PHE A 83 -2.88 14.75 -3.66
CA PHE A 83 -2.52 15.61 -4.80
C PHE A 83 -3.61 16.61 -5.19
N SER A 84 -4.87 16.44 -4.75
CA SER A 84 -5.95 17.39 -5.07
C SER A 84 -5.64 18.85 -4.69
N PRO A 85 -5.16 19.16 -3.47
CA PRO A 85 -4.80 20.54 -3.12
C PRO A 85 -3.68 21.11 -3.99
N LEU A 86 -2.67 20.31 -4.32
CA LEU A 86 -1.55 20.72 -5.17
C LEU A 86 -2.03 21.08 -6.58
N TRP A 87 -2.86 20.24 -7.18
CA TRP A 87 -3.42 20.49 -8.49
C TRP A 87 -4.37 21.67 -8.51
N LEU A 88 -5.16 21.87 -7.45
CA LEU A 88 -6.03 23.04 -7.32
C LEU A 88 -5.19 24.33 -7.32
N PHE A 89 -4.12 24.40 -6.53
CA PHE A 89 -3.24 25.58 -6.50
C PHE A 89 -2.58 25.84 -7.85
N PHE A 90 -2.07 24.79 -8.49
CA PHE A 90 -1.44 24.90 -9.80
C PHE A 90 -2.41 25.36 -10.89
N ALA A 91 -3.61 24.78 -10.93
CA ALA A 91 -4.65 25.17 -11.89
C ALA A 91 -5.16 26.58 -11.64
N THR A 92 -5.23 27.02 -10.38
CA THR A 92 -5.63 28.38 -10.00
C THR A 92 -4.64 29.40 -10.57
N GLU A 93 -3.35 29.20 -10.34
CA GLU A 93 -2.28 30.06 -10.86
C GLU A 93 -2.25 30.09 -12.38
N ILE A 94 -2.39 28.93 -13.05
CA ILE A 94 -2.49 28.87 -14.51
C ILE A 94 -3.70 29.64 -15.03
N SER A 95 -4.82 29.62 -14.30
CA SER A 95 -6.03 30.34 -14.69
C SER A 95 -5.95 31.86 -14.51
N GLY A 96 -4.86 32.38 -13.95
CA GLY A 96 -4.60 33.80 -13.74
C GLY A 96 -5.02 34.34 -12.36
N ASP A 97 -5.52 33.50 -11.46
CA ASP A 97 -5.81 33.88 -10.07
C ASP A 97 -4.66 33.48 -9.15
N SER A 98 -4.45 34.24 -8.07
CA SER A 98 -3.49 33.80 -7.06
C SER A 98 -4.06 32.68 -6.17
N TRP A 99 -3.25 31.67 -5.86
CA TRP A 99 -3.60 30.68 -4.84
C TRP A 99 -3.83 31.32 -3.45
N THR A 100 -3.25 32.50 -3.20
CA THR A 100 -3.50 33.26 -1.95
C THR A 100 -4.92 33.83 -1.91
N ASP A 101 -5.41 34.35 -3.05
CA ASP A 101 -6.78 34.84 -3.19
C ASP A 101 -7.79 33.70 -3.02
N LEU A 102 -7.49 32.52 -3.57
CA LEU A 102 -8.29 31.31 -3.36
C LEU A 102 -8.44 30.98 -1.87
N LEU A 103 -7.37 31.05 -1.08
CA LEU A 103 -7.42 30.77 0.36
C LEU A 103 -8.13 31.86 1.17
N LEU A 104 -8.12 33.11 0.70
CA LEU A 104 -8.73 34.23 1.40
C LEU A 104 -10.21 34.42 1.06
N LYS A 105 -10.58 34.22 -0.21
CA LYS A 105 -11.92 34.53 -0.74
C LYS A 105 -12.72 33.28 -1.07
N GLY A 106 -12.06 32.14 -1.28
CA GLY A 106 -12.69 30.90 -1.71
C GLY A 106 -12.81 30.77 -3.22
N VAL A 107 -13.70 29.88 -3.69
CA VAL A 107 -13.97 29.63 -5.11
C VAL A 107 -15.36 30.15 -5.46
N THR A 108 -15.43 31.08 -6.41
CA THR A 108 -16.73 31.51 -6.97
C THR A 108 -17.26 30.47 -7.96
N ARG A 109 -18.55 30.12 -7.86
CA ARG A 109 -19.23 29.14 -8.73
C ARG A 109 -18.50 27.80 -8.84
N GLY A 110 -17.82 27.37 -7.78
CA GLY A 110 -17.02 26.15 -7.75
C GLY A 110 -17.83 24.84 -7.63
N LEU A 111 -19.10 24.94 -7.23
CA LEU A 111 -20.03 23.82 -7.19
C LEU A 111 -21.24 24.13 -8.07
N ILE A 112 -21.86 23.09 -8.61
CA ILE A 112 -23.15 23.21 -9.31
C ILE A 112 -24.26 22.76 -8.37
N GLY A 113 -25.42 23.43 -8.42
CA GLY A 113 -26.57 23.06 -7.62
C GLY A 113 -27.90 23.49 -8.24
N PRO A 114 -29.02 22.98 -7.69
CA PRO A 114 -30.35 23.31 -8.18
C PRO A 114 -30.70 24.77 -7.83
N GLY A 115 -31.10 25.52 -8.85
CA GLY A 115 -31.60 26.88 -8.74
C GLY A 115 -33.12 26.98 -8.95
N PRO A 116 -33.67 28.19 -8.82
CA PRO A 116 -35.08 28.43 -9.07
C PRO A 116 -35.48 28.04 -10.50
N GLY A 117 -36.65 27.40 -10.65
CA GLY A 117 -37.22 27.10 -11.97
C GLY A 117 -36.45 26.06 -12.80
N THR A 118 -35.88 25.04 -12.16
CA THR A 118 -35.10 23.95 -12.81
C THR A 118 -33.77 24.37 -13.45
N THR A 119 -33.30 25.58 -13.13
CA THR A 119 -31.99 26.06 -13.60
C THR A 119 -30.85 25.46 -12.77
N ILE A 120 -29.66 25.35 -13.37
CA ILE A 120 -28.43 24.95 -12.68
C ILE A 120 -27.63 26.21 -12.39
N ILE A 121 -27.36 26.47 -11.10
CA ILE A 121 -26.63 27.65 -10.65
C ILE A 121 -25.28 27.26 -10.04
N GLY A 122 -24.32 28.18 -10.12
CA GLY A 122 -23.05 28.06 -9.44
C GLY A 122 -23.18 28.45 -7.97
N ILE A 123 -22.65 27.60 -7.09
CA ILE A 123 -22.56 27.81 -5.65
C ILE A 123 -21.11 28.15 -5.32
N ASP A 124 -20.93 29.24 -4.59
CA ASP A 124 -19.62 29.67 -4.10
C ASP A 124 -19.16 28.79 -2.93
N ILE A 125 -17.88 28.40 -2.96
CA ILE A 125 -17.23 27.71 -1.85
C ILE A 125 -16.45 28.76 -1.06
N SER A 126 -16.96 29.15 0.11
CA SER A 126 -16.25 30.06 1.01
C SER A 126 -14.93 29.44 1.50
N ASN A 127 -13.93 30.29 1.72
CA ASN A 127 -12.66 29.94 2.35
C ASN A 127 -12.83 29.20 3.70
N VAL A 128 -13.86 29.53 4.47
CA VAL A 128 -14.18 28.89 5.76
C VAL A 128 -14.43 27.39 5.61
N PHE A 129 -14.94 26.96 4.46
CA PHE A 129 -15.12 25.54 4.13
C PHE A 129 -13.94 24.98 3.33
N LEU A 130 -13.41 25.75 2.38
CA LEU A 130 -12.34 25.32 1.50
C LEU A 130 -11.07 24.96 2.28
N VAL A 131 -10.59 25.84 3.16
CA VAL A 131 -9.30 25.66 3.84
C VAL A 131 -9.31 24.41 4.74
N PRO A 132 -10.30 24.20 5.63
CA PRO A 132 -10.37 22.96 6.40
C PRO A 132 -10.49 21.72 5.52
N PHE A 133 -11.22 21.80 4.40
CA PHE A 133 -11.35 20.67 3.47
C PHE A 133 -10.02 20.32 2.80
N LEU A 134 -9.23 21.30 2.37
CA LEU A 134 -7.90 21.07 1.79
C LEU A 134 -6.94 20.45 2.81
N ILE A 135 -6.95 20.93 4.06
CA ILE A 135 -6.14 20.37 5.15
C ILE A 135 -6.55 18.92 5.42
N LEU A 136 -7.86 18.66 5.54
CA LEU A 136 -8.38 17.31 5.76
C LEU A 136 -8.03 16.37 4.60
N SER A 137 -8.12 16.85 3.36
CA SER A 137 -7.71 16.12 2.17
C SER A 137 -6.24 15.72 2.25
N MET A 138 -5.32 16.64 2.60
CA MET A 138 -3.91 16.29 2.78
C MET A 138 -3.71 15.25 3.90
N ILE A 139 -4.35 15.42 5.05
CA ILE A 139 -4.25 14.48 6.18
C ILE A 139 -4.72 13.09 5.75
N LEU A 140 -5.89 13.00 5.11
CA LEU A 140 -6.43 11.73 4.61
C LEU A 140 -5.50 11.10 3.58
N GLY A 141 -4.96 11.90 2.66
CA GLY A 141 -3.96 11.45 1.69
C GLY A 141 -2.74 10.82 2.37
N VAL A 142 -2.16 11.49 3.36
CA VAL A 142 -1.02 10.98 4.12
C VAL A 142 -1.39 9.70 4.89
N VAL A 143 -2.56 9.65 5.52
CA VAL A 143 -3.02 8.46 6.26
C VAL A 143 -3.20 7.26 5.34
N PHE A 144 -3.83 7.43 4.17
CA PHE A 144 -4.04 6.35 3.21
C PHE A 144 -2.75 5.87 2.56
N LEU A 145 -1.81 6.79 2.29
CA LEU A 145 -0.52 6.47 1.69
C LEU A 145 0.53 6.00 2.71
N ASN A 146 0.21 6.03 4.01
CA ASN A 146 1.13 5.56 5.05
C ASN A 146 1.40 4.05 4.89
N PRO A 147 2.67 3.61 4.80
CA PRO A 147 3.03 2.20 4.68
C PRO A 147 2.39 1.30 5.75
N SER A 148 2.25 1.78 6.98
CA SER A 148 1.62 1.04 8.08
C SER A 148 0.10 0.85 7.87
N PHE A 149 -0.58 1.86 7.30
CA PHE A 149 -2.00 1.76 6.99
C PHE A 149 -2.25 0.79 5.85
N VAL A 150 -1.42 0.87 4.80
CA VAL A 150 -1.44 -0.05 3.67
C VAL A 150 -1.26 -1.49 4.16
N ALA A 151 -0.17 -1.79 4.87
CA ALA A 151 0.13 -3.14 5.34
C ALA A 151 -1.00 -3.77 6.18
N LYS A 152 -1.71 -2.96 6.98
CA LYS A 152 -2.84 -3.40 7.79
C LYS A 152 -4.11 -3.72 6.97
N HIS A 153 -4.30 -3.08 5.82
CA HIS A 153 -5.55 -3.15 5.05
C HIS A 153 -5.44 -3.89 3.70
N THR A 154 -4.22 -4.19 3.23
CA THR A 154 -3.99 -4.97 2.00
C THR A 154 -3.73 -6.46 2.24
N GLY A 155 -3.71 -6.92 3.50
CA GLY A 155 -3.58 -8.33 3.87
C GLY A 155 -2.20 -8.93 3.57
N PRO A 156 -1.85 -10.07 4.19
CA PRO A 156 -0.69 -10.85 3.74
C PRO A 156 -0.98 -11.32 2.32
N MET A 157 -0.15 -10.87 1.39
CA MET A 157 -0.17 -11.32 0.00
C MET A 157 0.10 -12.83 0.02
N GLU A 158 -0.94 -13.67 -0.20
CA GLU A 158 -0.68 -15.02 -0.70
C GLU A 158 0.03 -14.80 -2.04
N LEU A 159 1.31 -15.18 -2.10
CA LEU A 159 2.08 -15.15 -3.34
C LEU A 159 1.27 -15.91 -4.40
N PRO A 160 1.16 -15.41 -5.64
CA PRO A 160 0.44 -16.12 -6.70
C PRO A 160 0.97 -17.55 -6.90
N GLU A 161 2.23 -17.81 -6.53
CA GLU A 161 2.85 -19.14 -6.48
C GLU A 161 2.16 -20.06 -5.46
N LEU A 162 1.81 -19.55 -4.27
CA LEU A 162 1.05 -20.28 -3.24
C LEU A 162 -0.41 -20.48 -3.63
N THR A 163 -1.02 -19.52 -4.33
CA THR A 163 -2.40 -19.67 -4.84
C THR A 163 -2.47 -20.67 -5.99
N ALA A 164 -1.48 -20.67 -6.89
CA ALA A 164 -1.35 -21.66 -7.95
C ALA A 164 -1.09 -23.07 -7.38
N LEU A 165 -0.24 -23.20 -6.35
CA LEU A 165 -0.03 -24.46 -5.60
C LEU A 165 -1.30 -24.96 -4.92
N LYS A 166 -2.15 -24.05 -4.41
CA LYS A 166 -3.43 -24.36 -3.77
C LYS A 166 -4.53 -24.73 -4.76
N GLU A 167 -4.59 -24.07 -5.92
CA GLU A 167 -5.48 -24.44 -7.03
C GLU A 167 -5.06 -25.75 -7.69
N THR A 168 -3.75 -26.03 -7.83
CA THR A 168 -3.29 -27.36 -8.27
C THR A 168 -3.59 -28.43 -7.23
N ALA A 169 -3.49 -28.13 -5.93
CA ALA A 169 -3.85 -29.07 -4.86
C ALA A 169 -5.37 -29.34 -4.76
N LEU A 170 -6.22 -28.37 -5.08
CA LEU A 170 -7.69 -28.52 -5.06
C LEU A 170 -8.26 -29.08 -6.37
N GLY A 171 -7.54 -28.93 -7.48
CA GLY A 171 -7.92 -29.51 -8.78
C GLY A 171 -7.48 -30.96 -8.99
N SER A 172 -6.67 -31.51 -8.07
CA SER A 172 -6.12 -32.87 -8.16
C SER A 172 -6.75 -33.87 -7.18
N GLU A 173 -7.94 -33.59 -6.65
CA GLU A 173 -8.64 -34.46 -5.69
C GLU A 173 -9.26 -35.74 -6.31
N GLU A 174 -8.69 -36.28 -7.40
CA GLU A 174 -9.04 -37.62 -7.90
C GLU A 174 -7.85 -38.49 -8.32
N ASP A 175 -6.61 -38.03 -8.20
CA ASP A 175 -5.46 -38.92 -8.28
C ASP A 175 -4.61 -38.78 -7.02
N SER A 176 -4.76 -39.78 -6.15
CA SER A 176 -3.86 -40.06 -5.05
C SER A 176 -2.45 -40.28 -5.60
N PHE A 177 -1.70 -39.20 -5.77
CA PHE A 177 -0.25 -39.26 -5.71
C PHE A 177 0.12 -39.42 -4.23
N GLU A 178 0.07 -40.66 -3.75
CA GLU A 178 1.11 -41.15 -2.84
C GLU A 178 2.44 -41.01 -3.60
N ALA A 179 2.97 -39.79 -3.64
CA ALA A 179 4.39 -39.65 -3.76
C ALA A 179 4.94 -40.34 -2.52
N GLU A 180 5.64 -41.45 -2.71
CA GLU A 180 6.61 -41.99 -1.75
C GLU A 180 7.56 -40.85 -1.38
N MET A 181 7.14 -39.96 -0.48
CA MET A 181 8.09 -39.21 0.30
C MET A 181 8.83 -40.29 1.09
N PRO A 182 10.16 -40.40 0.95
CA PRO A 182 10.91 -41.20 1.90
C PRO A 182 10.50 -40.73 3.28
N ASP A 183 10.28 -41.69 4.18
CA ASP A 183 9.86 -41.45 5.56
C ASP A 183 11.02 -40.71 6.28
N VAL A 184 11.16 -39.41 6.02
CA VAL A 184 12.16 -38.55 6.66
C VAL A 184 11.63 -38.25 8.04
N THR A 185 11.82 -39.22 8.92
CA THR A 185 11.67 -39.01 10.35
C THR A 185 12.50 -37.79 10.76
N PRO A 186 11.93 -36.83 11.52
CA PRO A 186 12.70 -35.71 12.04
C PRO A 186 13.94 -36.25 12.76
N PRO A 187 15.12 -35.63 12.58
CA PRO A 187 16.36 -36.13 13.15
C PRO A 187 16.17 -36.30 14.65
N THR A 188 16.26 -37.55 15.11
CA THR A 188 16.17 -37.84 16.53
C THR A 188 17.43 -37.30 17.20
N THR A 189 17.27 -36.69 18.37
CA THR A 189 18.39 -36.15 19.14
C THR A 189 19.29 -37.29 19.62
N THR A 190 20.33 -37.59 18.84
CA THR A 190 21.38 -38.53 19.20
C THR A 190 22.55 -37.81 19.88
N VAL A 191 23.35 -38.54 20.65
CA VAL A 191 24.56 -37.98 21.29
C VAL A 191 25.50 -37.36 20.25
N ASP A 192 25.56 -37.95 19.05
CA ASP A 192 26.37 -37.44 17.93
C ASP A 192 25.81 -36.13 17.35
N SER A 193 24.48 -35.97 17.30
CA SER A 193 23.85 -34.72 16.84
C SER A 193 24.11 -33.55 17.78
N VAL A 194 24.15 -33.82 19.09
CA VAL A 194 24.46 -32.84 20.14
C VAL A 194 25.94 -32.45 20.08
N ALA A 195 26.83 -33.42 19.83
CA ALA A 195 28.25 -33.17 19.63
C ALA A 195 28.50 -32.31 18.37
N ALA A 196 27.85 -32.64 17.26
CA ALA A 196 27.95 -31.86 16.03
C ALA A 196 27.45 -30.42 16.22
N LEU A 197 26.31 -30.23 16.90
CA LEU A 197 25.80 -28.89 17.24
C LEU A 197 26.80 -28.10 18.09
N ARG A 198 27.42 -28.75 19.08
CA ARG A 198 28.45 -28.14 19.93
C ARG A 198 29.68 -27.71 19.11
N ASP A 199 30.18 -28.56 18.23
CA ASP A 199 31.33 -28.27 17.38
C ASP A 199 31.05 -27.07 16.46
N VAL A 200 29.83 -27.02 15.90
CA VAL A 200 29.40 -25.87 15.09
C VAL A 200 29.38 -24.58 15.89
N LEU A 201 28.84 -24.61 17.10
CA LEU A 201 28.77 -23.42 17.95
C LEU A 201 30.15 -22.94 18.42
N ILE A 202 31.08 -23.87 18.71
CA ILE A 202 32.48 -23.57 19.05
C ILE A 202 33.18 -22.89 17.86
N GLU A 203 33.03 -23.44 16.66
CA GLU A 203 33.66 -22.88 15.45
C GLU A 203 33.14 -21.49 15.11
N LEU A 204 31.85 -21.23 15.38
CA LEU A 204 31.24 -19.90 15.24
C LEU A 204 31.64 -18.92 16.36
N GLY A 205 32.53 -19.32 17.27
CA GLY A 205 33.06 -18.46 18.33
C GLY A 205 32.08 -18.26 19.50
N THR A 206 31.09 -19.14 19.66
CA THR A 206 30.16 -19.09 20.79
C THR A 206 30.86 -19.56 22.06
N THR A 207 30.66 -18.86 23.17
CA THR A 207 31.29 -19.22 24.45
C THR A 207 30.63 -20.46 25.06
N ASP A 208 31.41 -21.35 25.68
CA ASP A 208 30.91 -22.58 26.35
C ASP A 208 29.68 -22.37 27.28
N PRO A 209 29.56 -21.28 28.07
CA PRO A 209 28.38 -21.05 28.90
C PRO A 209 27.09 -20.92 28.09
N VAL A 210 27.16 -20.23 26.95
CA VAL A 210 26.04 -20.00 26.03
C VAL A 210 25.67 -21.29 25.30
N ILE A 211 26.67 -22.07 24.89
CA ILE A 211 26.47 -23.39 24.28
C ILE A 211 25.72 -24.32 25.24
N ASN A 212 26.15 -24.39 26.50
CA ASN A 212 25.50 -25.25 27.49
C ASN A 212 24.06 -24.83 27.77
N LEU A 213 23.73 -23.53 27.73
CA LEU A 213 22.36 -23.05 27.87
C LEU A 213 21.47 -23.47 26.70
N ILE A 214 21.99 -23.41 25.47
CA ILE A 214 21.29 -23.86 24.25
C ILE A 214 21.04 -25.37 24.29
N LEU A 215 22.06 -26.16 24.63
CA LEU A 215 21.91 -27.62 24.69
C LEU A 215 20.95 -28.06 25.80
N ASN A 216 20.98 -27.38 26.96
CA ASN A 216 20.09 -27.68 28.09
C ASN A 216 18.65 -27.22 27.87
N SER A 217 18.37 -26.38 26.85
CA SER A 217 17.01 -25.94 26.52
C SER A 217 16.26 -26.90 25.60
N GLY A 218 16.84 -28.08 25.32
CA GLY A 218 16.25 -29.09 24.45
C GLY A 218 16.54 -28.90 22.96
N ILE A 219 17.44 -27.97 22.60
CA ILE A 219 17.92 -27.81 21.22
C ILE A 219 19.11 -28.75 21.04
N GLY A 220 18.83 -29.94 20.49
CA GLY A 220 19.82 -31.01 20.35
C GLY A 220 20.42 -31.14 18.95
N THR A 221 19.83 -30.51 17.95
CA THR A 221 20.29 -30.59 16.55
C THR A 221 20.51 -29.20 15.95
N ILE A 222 21.33 -29.12 14.90
CA ILE A 222 21.56 -27.89 14.12
C ILE A 222 20.24 -27.40 13.49
N THR A 223 19.38 -28.33 13.05
CA THR A 223 18.06 -28.03 12.51
C THR A 223 17.11 -27.44 13.55
N ASP A 224 17.13 -27.93 14.78
CA ASP A 224 16.33 -27.36 15.88
C ASP A 224 16.81 -25.94 16.23
N LEU A 225 18.12 -25.70 16.17
CA LEU A 225 18.67 -24.38 16.41
C LEU A 225 18.23 -23.38 15.35
N VAL A 226 18.25 -23.76 14.06
CA VAL A 226 17.79 -22.90 12.95
C VAL A 226 16.27 -22.67 13.02
N ALA A 227 15.50 -23.67 13.48
CA ALA A 227 14.07 -23.54 13.69
C ALA A 227 13.70 -22.62 14.89
N THR A 228 14.66 -22.35 15.77
CA THR A 228 14.46 -21.48 16.94
C THR A 228 14.57 -20.02 16.53
N GLY A 229 13.54 -19.22 16.82
CA GLY A 229 13.54 -17.79 16.49
C GLY A 229 14.58 -16.99 17.29
N PRO A 230 15.05 -15.83 16.79
CA PRO A 230 16.06 -15.00 17.47
C PRO A 230 15.61 -14.52 18.86
N ASP A 231 14.31 -14.27 19.04
CA ASP A 231 13.73 -13.89 20.33
C ASP A 231 13.73 -15.05 21.33
N GLN A 232 13.48 -16.28 20.86
CA GLN A 232 13.53 -17.48 21.71
C GLN A 232 14.98 -17.81 22.09
N LEU A 233 15.90 -17.72 21.13
CA LEU A 233 17.31 -17.98 21.37
C LEU A 233 17.92 -16.95 22.33
N SER A 234 17.59 -15.66 22.19
CA SER A 234 18.02 -14.61 23.13
C SER A 234 17.56 -14.89 24.55
N ASN A 235 16.29 -15.28 24.74
CA ASN A 235 15.73 -15.61 26.05
C ASN A 235 16.38 -16.85 26.70
N ILE A 236 16.75 -17.85 25.90
CA ILE A 236 17.37 -19.09 26.37
C ILE A 236 18.84 -18.88 26.73
N SER A 237 19.57 -18.22 25.84
CA SER A 237 21.03 -18.17 25.86
C SER A 237 21.59 -16.96 26.62
N GLY A 238 20.73 -15.99 26.97
CA GLY A 238 21.14 -14.73 27.60
C GLY A 238 21.90 -13.80 26.65
N LEU A 239 21.95 -14.13 25.35
CA LEU A 239 22.51 -13.26 24.31
C LEU A 239 21.59 -12.07 24.06
N ASP A 240 22.17 -10.93 23.71
CA ASP A 240 21.39 -9.83 23.13
C ASP A 240 20.72 -10.29 21.82
N ARG A 241 19.56 -9.73 21.51
CA ARG A 241 18.74 -10.13 20.34
C ARG A 241 19.55 -10.06 19.04
N HIS A 242 20.37 -9.02 18.88
CA HIS A 242 21.26 -8.88 17.71
C HIS A 242 22.35 -9.96 17.65
N ALA A 243 22.88 -10.38 18.80
CA ALA A 243 23.86 -11.47 18.85
C ALA A 243 23.21 -12.82 18.53
N ALA A 244 21.99 -13.07 19.02
CA ALA A 244 21.21 -14.27 18.71
C ALA A 244 20.85 -14.35 17.21
N GLU A 245 20.44 -13.23 16.60
CA GLU A 245 20.15 -13.15 15.17
C GLU A 245 21.41 -13.43 14.32
N ASN A 246 22.55 -12.83 14.68
CA ASN A 246 23.81 -13.06 13.98
C ASN A 246 24.28 -14.51 14.08
N LEU A 247 24.07 -15.16 15.24
CA LEU A 247 24.37 -16.58 15.43
C LEU A 247 23.51 -17.45 14.52
N LEU A 248 22.19 -17.22 14.47
CA LEU A 248 21.26 -17.97 13.63
C LEU A 248 21.59 -17.83 12.14
N ILE A 249 21.89 -16.62 11.67
CA ILE A 249 22.30 -16.37 10.29
C ILE A 249 23.60 -17.11 9.97
N SER A 250 24.54 -17.15 10.90
CA SER A 250 25.84 -17.83 10.71
C SER A 250 25.68 -19.35 10.65
N VAL A 251 24.82 -19.92 11.52
CA VAL A 251 24.45 -21.34 11.49
C VAL A 251 23.72 -21.70 10.19
N GLN A 252 22.77 -20.87 9.76
CA GLN A 252 22.02 -21.10 8.52
C GLN A 252 22.92 -21.03 7.27
N LYS A 253 23.82 -20.05 7.20
CA LYS A 253 24.83 -19.98 6.12
C LYS A 253 25.69 -21.22 6.11
N ARG A 254 26.14 -21.68 7.28
CA ARG A 254 26.93 -22.92 7.35
C ARG A 254 26.12 -24.12 6.86
N LEU A 255 24.86 -24.27 7.26
CA LEU A 255 24.00 -25.37 6.80
C LEU A 255 23.79 -25.36 5.28
N TRP A 256 23.70 -24.18 4.66
CA TRP A 256 23.46 -24.05 3.22
C TRP A 256 24.72 -24.13 2.34
N PHE A 257 25.89 -23.79 2.90
CA PHE A 257 27.16 -23.74 2.14
C PHE A 257 28.17 -24.81 2.56
N SER A 258 27.85 -25.63 3.56
CA SER A 258 28.59 -26.83 3.91
C SER A 258 27.81 -28.02 3.36
N ASP A 259 28.45 -28.88 2.56
CA ASP A 259 27.91 -30.18 2.14
C ASP A 259 27.81 -31.13 3.35
N ILE A 260 26.89 -30.86 4.28
CA ILE A 260 26.48 -31.78 5.36
C ILE A 260 25.28 -32.59 4.88
#